data_AF-A0AAP0QGR5-F1
#
_entry.id   AF-A0AAP0QGR5-F1
#
_cell.length_a   1.000
_cell.length_b   1.000
_cell.length_c   1.000
_cell.angle_alpha   90.00
_cell.angle_beta   90.00
_cell.angle_gamma   90.00
#
_symmetry.space_group_name_H-M   'P 1'
#
loop_
_entity.id
_entity.type
_entity.pdbx_description
1 polymer ?
#
loop_
_entity_poly.entity_id
_entity_poly.type
_entity_poly.pdbx_seq_one_letter_code
_entity_poly.pdbx_strand_id
1 'polypeptide(L)'
;MVTPGSEAPKVTPEVIAEHTVRALQRTMPAAVPAVVFLSGGQSEEEATRNLNAMNQLKTKKPWSLSFSFGRALQQSTLKAWAGKEENVQKAQAAFLVRCKANSEATLGTYKGDAQLGEGAAESLHVKDYKY
;
A
#
# COMPACT_ATOMS: atom_id res chain seq x y z
N MET A 1 5.86 -6.02 2.97
CA MET A 1 6.48 -5.13 3.99
C MET A 1 6.78 -5.96 5.22
N VAL A 2 7.69 -5.54 6.09
CA VAL A 2 7.92 -6.19 7.39
C VAL A 2 6.90 -5.64 8.38
N THR A 3 5.92 -6.45 8.75
CA THR A 3 4.80 -6.07 9.63
C THR A 3 4.64 -7.06 10.77
N PRO A 4 3.97 -6.67 11.87
CA PRO A 4 3.45 -7.63 12.83
C PRO A 4 2.55 -8.69 12.15
N GLY A 5 2.38 -9.82 12.81
CA GLY A 5 1.39 -10.84 12.40
C GLY A 5 -0.03 -10.29 12.46
N SER A 6 -0.97 -10.92 11.75
CA SER A 6 -2.37 -10.47 11.65
C SER A 6 -3.12 -10.46 12.99
N GLU A 7 -2.71 -11.28 13.95
CA GLU A 7 -3.28 -11.34 15.30
C GLU A 7 -2.52 -10.47 16.32
N ALA A 8 -1.40 -9.86 15.91
CA ALA A 8 -0.63 -8.96 16.76
C ALA A 8 -1.19 -7.53 16.71
N PRO A 9 -0.94 -6.71 17.75
CA PRO A 9 -1.31 -5.30 17.71
C PRO A 9 -0.72 -4.58 16.50
N LYS A 10 -1.51 -3.69 15.89
CA LYS A 10 -1.01 -2.80 14.83
C LYS A 10 0.04 -1.83 15.38
N VAL A 11 0.98 -1.45 14.53
CA VAL A 11 2.03 -0.48 14.85
C VAL A 11 1.95 0.69 13.86
N THR A 12 2.67 1.77 14.15
CA THR A 12 2.65 2.95 13.28
C THR A 12 3.42 2.70 11.97
N PRO A 13 3.10 3.46 10.90
CA PRO A 13 3.82 3.33 9.63
C PRO A 13 5.33 3.53 9.72
N GLU A 14 5.80 4.35 10.66
CA GLU A 14 7.22 4.62 10.89
C GLU A 14 7.96 3.38 11.38
N VAL A 15 7.33 2.59 12.28
CA VAL A 15 7.88 1.31 12.74
C VAL A 15 7.98 0.32 11.58
N ILE A 16 6.92 0.20 10.78
CA ILE A 16 6.92 -0.65 9.57
C ILE A 16 8.03 -0.23 8.61
N ALA A 17 8.18 1.08 8.40
CA ALA A 17 9.17 1.63 7.49
C ALA A 17 10.60 1.32 7.93
N GLU A 18 10.90 1.55 9.21
CA GLU A 18 12.22 1.30 9.78
C GLU A 18 12.61 -0.18 9.65
N HIS A 19 11.74 -1.09 10.06
CA HIS A 19 12.00 -2.53 9.98
C HIS A 19 12.10 -3.03 8.54
N THR A 20 11.25 -2.52 7.64
CA THR A 20 11.26 -2.93 6.23
C THR A 20 12.53 -2.45 5.53
N VAL A 21 12.87 -1.16 5.63
CA VAL A 21 14.06 -0.60 4.97
C VAL A 21 15.33 -1.20 5.54
N ARG A 22 15.42 -1.38 6.87
CA ARG A 22 16.55 -2.07 7.51
C ARG A 22 16.74 -3.49 6.99
N ALA A 23 15.66 -4.24 6.82
CA ALA A 23 15.74 -5.60 6.31
C ALA A 23 16.30 -5.62 4.87
N LEU A 24 15.81 -4.74 4.00
CA LEU A 24 16.32 -4.61 2.63
C LEU A 24 17.81 -4.19 2.61
N GLN A 25 18.20 -3.22 3.43
CA GLN A 25 19.60 -2.78 3.56
C GLN A 25 20.56 -3.90 3.95
N ARG A 26 20.09 -4.91 4.69
CA ARG A 26 20.90 -6.04 5.16
C ARG A 26 21.00 -7.19 4.16
N THR A 27 20.17 -7.21 3.12
CA THR A 27 20.02 -8.41 2.27
C THR A 27 20.03 -8.12 0.77
N MET A 28 19.57 -6.94 0.33
CA MET A 28 19.50 -6.61 -1.08
C MET A 28 20.78 -5.97 -1.59
N PRO A 29 21.30 -6.41 -2.75
CA PRO A 29 22.36 -5.68 -3.47
C PRO A 29 21.83 -4.39 -4.10
N ALA A 30 22.65 -3.33 -4.13
CA ALA A 30 22.32 -2.05 -4.76
C ALA A 30 22.09 -2.14 -6.28
N ALA A 31 22.52 -3.23 -6.94
CA ALA A 31 22.34 -3.45 -8.37
C ALA A 31 20.88 -3.76 -8.77
N VAL A 32 20.03 -4.17 -7.81
CA VAL A 32 18.60 -4.29 -8.07
C VAL A 32 18.04 -2.87 -8.32
N PRO A 33 17.15 -2.64 -9.30
CA PRO A 33 16.69 -1.27 -9.57
C PRO A 33 15.55 -0.82 -8.64
N ALA A 34 14.66 -1.75 -8.26
CA ALA A 34 13.44 -1.41 -7.54
C ALA A 34 12.93 -2.56 -6.67
N VAL A 35 12.19 -2.20 -5.62
CA VAL A 35 11.37 -3.10 -4.81
C VAL A 35 9.91 -2.67 -4.96
N VAL A 36 9.09 -3.55 -5.51
CA VAL A 36 7.64 -3.34 -5.64
C VAL A 36 6.92 -4.15 -4.58
N PHE A 37 6.40 -3.48 -3.56
CA PHE A 37 5.80 -4.18 -2.43
C PHE A 37 4.43 -4.74 -2.78
N LEU A 38 4.17 -5.98 -2.35
CA LEU A 38 2.81 -6.50 -2.23
C LEU A 38 2.10 -5.86 -1.04
N SER A 39 0.78 -5.66 -1.15
CA SER A 39 -0.04 -5.10 -0.06
C SER A 39 -0.40 -6.14 1.00
N GLY A 40 -0.45 -7.42 0.64
CA GLY A 40 -0.90 -8.48 1.55
C GLY A 40 -2.34 -8.25 2.01
N GLY A 41 -2.60 -8.39 3.31
CA GLY A 41 -3.91 -8.16 3.94
C GLY A 41 -4.15 -6.73 4.45
N GLN A 42 -3.24 -5.79 4.16
CA GLN A 42 -3.40 -4.38 4.55
C GLN A 42 -4.62 -3.76 3.85
N SER A 43 -5.25 -2.79 4.50
CA SER A 43 -6.24 -1.93 3.84
C SER A 43 -5.58 -1.07 2.75
N GLU A 44 -6.39 -0.46 1.89
CA GLU A 44 -5.89 0.44 0.84
C GLU A 44 -5.10 1.60 1.45
N GLU A 45 -5.65 2.20 2.51
CA GLU A 45 -5.02 3.33 3.17
C GLU A 45 -3.77 2.94 3.97
N GLU A 46 -3.81 1.80 4.66
CA GLU A 46 -2.66 1.30 5.42
C GLU A 46 -1.46 0.99 4.52
N ALA A 47 -1.69 0.31 3.39
CA ALA A 47 -0.64 0.00 2.43
C ALA A 47 0.04 1.27 1.89
N THR A 48 -0.76 2.32 1.67
CA THR A 48 -0.29 3.61 1.15
C THR A 48 0.53 4.36 2.17
N ARG A 49 0.03 4.45 3.41
CA ARG A 49 0.73 5.14 4.50
C ARG A 49 2.04 4.45 4.84
N ASN A 50 2.08 3.12 4.84
CA ASN A 50 3.31 2.36 5.06
C ASN A 50 4.33 2.56 3.93
N LEU A 51 3.89 2.56 2.66
CA LEU A 51 4.75 2.90 1.53
C LEU A 51 5.31 4.33 1.63
N ASN A 52 4.45 5.29 1.98
CA ASN A 52 4.83 6.68 2.14
C ASN A 52 5.89 6.86 3.24
N ALA A 53 5.69 6.23 4.41
CA ALA A 53 6.63 6.28 5.51
C ALA A 53 8.01 5.71 5.13
N MET A 54 8.06 4.61 4.36
CA MET A 54 9.32 4.08 3.82
C MET A 54 10.04 5.08 2.93
N ASN A 55 9.31 5.80 2.06
CA ASN A 55 9.91 6.79 1.19
C ASN A 55 10.33 8.07 1.92
N GLN A 56 9.63 8.46 2.98
CA GLN A 56 10.00 9.58 3.86
C GLN A 56 11.23 9.30 4.74
N LEU A 57 11.48 8.04 5.10
CA LEU A 57 12.57 7.66 6.00
C LEU A 57 13.95 8.15 5.50
N LYS A 58 14.64 8.97 6.28
CA LYS A 58 15.93 9.55 5.88
C LYS A 58 17.07 8.55 6.11
N THR A 59 17.32 7.69 5.13
CA THR A 59 18.41 6.70 5.14
C THR A 59 18.79 6.30 3.71
N LYS A 60 19.90 5.55 3.55
CA LYS A 60 20.35 5.06 2.23
C LYS A 60 19.36 4.03 1.67
N LYS A 61 18.73 4.36 0.55
CA LYS A 61 17.83 3.46 -0.17
C LYS A 61 18.27 3.47 -1.64
N PRO A 62 19.24 2.64 -2.05
CA PRO A 62 19.77 2.64 -3.41
C PRO A 62 18.78 2.05 -4.44
N TRP A 63 17.56 1.71 -4.01
CA TRP A 63 16.47 1.16 -4.82
C TRP A 63 15.30 2.13 -4.84
N SER A 64 14.55 2.14 -5.94
CA SER A 64 13.19 2.69 -5.90
C SER A 64 12.29 1.82 -5.02
N LEU A 65 11.55 2.43 -4.11
CA LEU A 65 10.54 1.74 -3.29
C LEU A 65 9.15 2.09 -3.81
N SER A 66 8.49 1.12 -4.44
CA SER A 66 7.20 1.30 -5.12
C SER A 66 6.22 0.20 -4.74
N PHE A 67 5.08 0.11 -5.42
CA PHE A 67 3.99 -0.81 -5.12
C PHE A 67 3.69 -1.76 -6.29
N SER A 68 3.26 -2.97 -5.93
CA SER A 68 2.60 -3.94 -6.80
C SER A 68 1.37 -4.45 -6.06
N PHE A 69 0.32 -3.64 -6.04
CA PHE A 69 -0.87 -3.86 -5.22
C PHE A 69 -2.04 -4.38 -6.04
N GLY A 70 -2.65 -5.48 -5.56
CA GLY A 70 -3.96 -5.95 -6.03
C GLY A 70 -5.07 -5.35 -5.17
N ARG A 71 -5.43 -6.03 -4.07
CA ARG A 71 -6.53 -5.63 -3.17
C ARG A 71 -6.45 -4.17 -2.69
N ALA A 72 -5.25 -3.70 -2.31
CA ALA A 72 -5.06 -2.32 -1.83
C ALA A 72 -5.25 -1.23 -2.91
N LEU A 73 -5.48 -1.62 -4.16
CA LEU A 73 -5.76 -0.73 -5.29
C LEU A 73 -7.19 -0.90 -5.82
N GLN A 74 -7.81 -2.05 -5.58
CA GLN A 74 -9.05 -2.46 -6.23
C GLN A 74 -10.25 -2.58 -5.28
N GLN A 75 -10.08 -2.62 -3.96
CA GLN A 75 -11.19 -2.86 -3.03
C GLN A 75 -12.29 -1.81 -3.18
N SER A 76 -11.95 -0.52 -3.09
CA SER A 76 -12.91 0.59 -3.23
C SER A 76 -13.53 0.60 -4.63
N THR A 77 -12.73 0.26 -5.64
CA THR A 77 -13.14 0.20 -7.04
C THR A 77 -14.21 -0.86 -7.26
N LEU A 78 -13.98 -2.07 -6.76
CA LEU A 78 -14.91 -3.19 -6.88
C LEU A 78 -16.22 -2.91 -6.13
N LYS A 79 -16.14 -2.33 -4.93
CA LYS A 79 -17.32 -1.90 -4.18
C LYS A 79 -18.12 -0.81 -4.91
N ALA A 80 -17.43 0.19 -5.44
CA ALA A 80 -18.08 1.26 -6.21
C ALA A 80 -18.72 0.75 -7.50
N TRP A 81 -18.11 -0.22 -8.17
CA TRP A 81 -18.63 -0.84 -9.38
C TRP A 81 -19.87 -1.69 -9.10
N ALA A 82 -19.80 -2.57 -8.08
CA ALA A 82 -20.85 -3.52 -7.72
C ALA A 82 -21.35 -4.41 -8.88
N GLY A 83 -20.53 -4.60 -9.92
CA GLY A 83 -20.88 -5.38 -11.12
C GLY A 83 -21.86 -4.69 -12.07
N LYS A 84 -22.11 -3.39 -11.92
CA LYS A 84 -23.12 -2.64 -12.67
C LYS A 84 -22.48 -1.71 -13.71
N GLU A 85 -22.94 -1.76 -14.95
CA GLU A 85 -22.37 -0.97 -16.05
C GLU A 85 -22.53 0.55 -15.81
N GLU A 86 -23.65 0.97 -15.23
CA GLU A 86 -23.91 2.36 -14.88
C GLU A 86 -22.91 2.93 -13.86
N ASN A 87 -22.20 2.07 -13.12
CA ASN A 87 -21.24 2.48 -12.10
C ASN A 87 -19.78 2.56 -12.60
N VAL A 88 -19.50 2.25 -13.88
CA VAL A 88 -18.13 2.19 -14.40
C VAL A 88 -17.35 3.48 -14.14
N GLN A 89 -17.95 4.64 -14.39
CA GLN A 89 -17.27 5.93 -14.17
C GLN A 89 -16.97 6.18 -12.69
N LYS A 90 -17.91 5.82 -11.79
CA LYS A 90 -17.73 5.93 -10.34
C LYS A 90 -16.59 5.02 -9.86
N ALA A 91 -16.51 3.80 -10.38
CA ALA A 91 -15.45 2.85 -10.06
C ALA A 91 -14.07 3.34 -10.57
N GLN A 92 -14.00 3.82 -11.80
CA GLN A 92 -12.77 4.39 -12.37
C GLN A 92 -12.27 5.59 -11.56
N ALA A 93 -13.18 6.46 -11.09
CA ALA A 93 -12.82 7.58 -10.23
C ALA A 93 -12.22 7.10 -8.89
N ALA A 94 -12.82 6.09 -8.25
CA ALA A 94 -12.29 5.49 -7.03
C ALA A 94 -10.91 4.85 -7.24
N PHE A 95 -10.73 4.13 -8.36
CA PHE A 95 -9.44 3.55 -8.73
C PHE A 95 -8.36 4.61 -8.92
N LEU A 96 -8.67 5.70 -9.62
CA LEU A 96 -7.73 6.79 -9.88
C LEU A 96 -7.28 7.48 -8.58
N VAL A 97 -8.18 7.66 -7.60
CA VAL A 97 -7.82 8.17 -6.28
C VAL A 97 -6.75 7.29 -5.64
N ARG A 98 -6.93 5.96 -5.68
CA ARG A 98 -5.94 5.02 -5.14
C ARG A 98 -4.64 5.01 -5.94
N CYS A 99 -4.68 5.12 -7.26
CA CYS A 99 -3.48 5.27 -8.10
C CYS A 99 -2.68 6.51 -7.72
N LYS A 100 -3.33 7.67 -7.59
CA LYS A 100 -2.67 8.93 -7.24
C LYS A 100 -2.04 8.88 -5.86
N ALA A 101 -2.79 8.42 -4.86
CA ALA A 101 -2.30 8.31 -3.49
C ALA A 101 -1.09 7.37 -3.37
N ASN A 102 -1.11 6.22 -4.06
CA ASN A 102 0.05 5.32 -4.10
C ASN A 102 1.23 5.91 -4.89
N SER A 103 0.97 6.63 -5.97
CA SER A 103 2.00 7.36 -6.73
C SER A 103 2.70 8.40 -5.85
N GLU A 104 1.96 9.21 -5.10
CA GLU A 104 2.51 10.18 -4.14
C GLU A 104 3.28 9.49 -3.00
N ALA A 105 2.80 8.33 -2.54
CA ALA A 105 3.50 7.53 -1.54
C ALA A 105 4.87 7.02 -2.03
N THR A 106 5.06 6.80 -3.33
CA THR A 106 6.41 6.48 -3.89
C THR A 106 7.39 7.64 -3.76
N LEU A 107 6.88 8.87 -3.71
CA LEU A 107 7.68 10.09 -3.55
C LEU A 107 7.81 10.52 -2.09
N GLY A 108 7.11 9.83 -1.17
CA GLY A 108 7.04 10.23 0.23
C GLY A 108 6.23 11.52 0.46
N THR A 109 5.35 11.88 -0.47
CA THR A 109 4.58 13.14 -0.45
C THR A 109 3.10 12.95 -0.13
N TYR A 110 2.65 11.71 0.05
CA TYR A 110 1.25 11.44 0.37
C TYR A 110 0.91 11.97 1.78
N LYS A 111 -0.20 12.71 1.88
CA LYS A 111 -0.60 13.42 3.10
C LYS A 111 -1.73 12.75 3.90
N GLY A 112 -2.27 11.64 3.42
CA GLY A 112 -3.43 11.00 4.07
C GLY A 112 -4.76 11.70 3.80
N ASP A 113 -4.82 12.53 2.76
CA ASP A 113 -5.95 13.38 2.40
C ASP A 113 -6.72 12.86 1.17
N ALA A 114 -6.37 11.68 0.65
CA ALA A 114 -7.12 11.07 -0.42
C ALA A 114 -8.55 10.76 0.05
N GLN A 115 -9.52 11.05 -0.82
CA GLN A 115 -10.90 10.74 -0.54
C GLN A 115 -11.07 9.22 -0.36
N LEU A 116 -11.47 8.81 0.85
CA LEU A 116 -11.63 7.41 1.17
C LEU A 116 -12.89 6.88 0.47
N GLY A 117 -12.69 5.95 -0.46
CA GLY A 117 -13.77 5.13 -1.00
C GLY A 117 -14.33 4.20 0.08
N GLU A 118 -15.55 3.71 -0.15
CA GLU A 118 -16.15 2.71 0.73
C GLU A 118 -15.23 1.48 0.81
N GLY A 119 -14.84 1.09 2.02
CA GLY A 119 -13.91 -0.03 2.26
C GLY A 119 -12.42 0.27 2.17
N ALA A 120 -12.00 1.52 1.88
CA ALA A 120 -10.58 1.87 1.79
C ALA A 120 -9.78 1.63 3.10
N ALA A 121 -10.44 1.72 4.25
CA ALA A 121 -9.85 1.49 5.57
C ALA A 121 -10.03 0.05 6.09
N GLU A 122 -10.81 -0.80 5.40
CA GLU A 122 -11.10 -2.15 5.86
C GLU A 122 -9.89 -3.06 5.72
N SER A 123 -9.66 -3.90 6.73
CA SER A 123 -8.65 -4.96 6.64
C SER A 123 -9.00 -5.89 5.49
N LEU A 124 -8.01 -6.20 4.65
CA LEU A 124 -8.16 -7.10 3.50
C LEU A 124 -7.57 -8.47 3.80
N HIS A 125 -7.25 -8.75 5.06
CA HIS A 125 -6.76 -10.05 5.48
C HIS A 125 -7.87 -11.10 5.40
N VAL A 126 -7.54 -12.23 4.78
CA VAL A 126 -8.40 -13.41 4.72
C VAL A 126 -7.60 -14.56 5.29
N LYS A 127 -8.12 -15.19 6.35
CA LYS A 127 -7.49 -16.35 6.97
C LYS A 127 -7.46 -17.49 5.94
N ASP A 128 -6.32 -18.18 5.85
CA ASP A 128 -6.12 -19.33 4.94
C ASP A 128 -6.36 -19.02 3.45
N TYR A 129 -6.10 -17.78 3.02
CA TYR A 129 -6.20 -17.38 1.61
C TYR A 129 -5.26 -18.22 0.73
N LYS A 130 -5.82 -18.86 -0.29
CA LYS A 130 -5.08 -19.64 -1.30
C LYS A 130 -5.02 -18.85 -2.60
N TYR A 131 -3.82 -18.70 -3.15
CA TYR A 131 -3.58 -18.08 -4.45
C TYR A 131 -4.00 -18.99 -5.59
#